data_AF-A0A9X7Q601-F1
#
_entry.id   AF-A0A9X7Q601-F1
#
_cell.length_a   1.000
_cell.length_b   1.000
_cell.length_c   1.000
_cell.angle_alpha   90.00
_cell.angle_beta   90.00
_cell.angle_gamma   90.00
#
_symmetry.space_group_name_H-M   'P 1'
#
loop_
_entity.id
_entity.type
_entity.pdbx_description
1 polymer ?
#
loop_
_entity_poly.entity_id
_entity_poly.type
_entity_poly.pdbx_seq_one_letter_code
_entity_poly.pdbx_strand_id
1 'polypeptide(L)'
;MINPIENAFNEIASLLGSDEESNHISMTINTSPECYLEAIERSEIEYERIRNDTTDINKICNTLSKTEDIVERVKNHIFFDDHEIVYQDNTKRYGRLDADPEIVNAWDRLACNLHISSDVEFFAHEEYESHIEKKDGLTYNEAHKRTIEAGFVWNLKEE
;
A
#
# COMPACT_ATOMS: atom_id res chain seq x y z
N MET A 1 16.22 -31.22 25.15
CA MET A 1 15.70 -31.49 23.80
C MET A 1 15.35 -30.15 23.22
N ILE A 2 15.95 -29.77 22.10
CA ILE A 2 15.59 -28.53 21.38
C ILE A 2 14.22 -28.77 20.74
N ASN A 3 13.35 -27.76 20.73
CA ASN A 3 12.04 -27.87 20.10
C ASN A 3 12.22 -28.04 18.58
N PRO A 4 11.59 -29.04 17.92
CA PRO A 4 11.73 -29.23 16.47
C PRO A 4 11.42 -27.97 15.64
N ILE A 5 10.49 -27.12 16.11
CA ILE A 5 10.15 -25.85 15.47
C ILE A 5 11.32 -24.86 15.57
N GLU A 6 11.92 -24.74 16.75
CA GLU A 6 13.05 -23.84 17.04
C GLU A 6 14.30 -24.25 16.26
N ASN A 7 14.52 -25.56 16.06
CA ASN A 7 15.59 -26.06 15.19
C ASN A 7 15.34 -25.70 13.71
N ALA A 8 14.11 -25.84 13.22
CA ALA A 8 13.75 -25.48 11.84
C ALA A 8 13.92 -23.97 11.56
N PHE A 9 13.51 -23.10 12.49
CA PHE A 9 13.75 -21.66 12.37
C PHE A 9 15.23 -21.30 12.31
N ASN A 10 16.06 -21.94 13.14
CA ASN A 10 17.51 -21.71 13.16
C ASN A 10 18.22 -22.23 11.90
N GLU A 11 17.79 -23.38 11.34
CA GLU A 11 18.31 -23.89 10.06
C GLU A 11 17.93 -22.98 8.88
N ILE A 12 16.70 -22.44 8.85
CA ILE A 12 16.26 -21.46 7.84
C ILE A 12 17.07 -20.16 7.96
N ALA A 13 17.23 -19.61 9.16
CA ALA A 13 18.03 -18.41 9.38
C ALA A 13 19.51 -18.61 8.99
N SER A 14 20.07 -19.80 9.25
CA SER A 14 21.44 -20.14 8.82
C SER A 14 21.59 -20.35 7.31
N LEU A 15 20.51 -20.66 6.59
CA LEU A 15 20.49 -20.84 5.13
C LEU A 15 20.33 -19.51 4.38
N LEU A 16 19.67 -18.52 4.99
CA LEU A 16 19.38 -17.22 4.38
C LEU A 16 20.54 -16.21 4.44
N GLY A 17 21.57 -16.49 5.23
CA GLY A 17 22.72 -15.60 5.39
C GLY A 17 22.46 -14.47 6.38
N SER A 18 23.50 -14.06 7.11
CA SER A 18 23.43 -13.00 8.11
C SER A 18 23.68 -11.62 7.47
N ASP A 19 22.76 -11.19 6.61
CA ASP A 19 22.65 -9.79 6.20
C ASP A 19 21.32 -9.25 6.74
N GLU A 20 21.35 -8.17 7.52
CA GLU A 20 20.15 -7.50 8.06
C GLU A 20 19.41 -6.67 6.99
N GLU A 21 19.41 -7.11 5.73
CA GLU A 21 18.41 -6.68 4.77
C GLU A 21 17.11 -7.39 5.12
N SER A 22 16.13 -6.62 5.61
CA SER A 22 14.79 -7.09 5.90
C SER A 22 14.12 -7.60 4.60
N ASN A 23 14.33 -8.89 4.34
CA ASN A 23 13.61 -9.73 3.39
C ASN A 23 12.15 -9.82 3.84
N HIS A 24 11.44 -8.72 3.62
CA HIS A 24 10.00 -8.68 3.69
C HIS A 24 9.50 -9.64 2.60
N ILE A 25 8.92 -10.76 3.02
CA ILE A 25 8.26 -11.69 2.12
C ILE A 25 6.93 -11.04 1.76
N SER A 26 6.80 -10.60 0.51
CA SER A 26 5.58 -9.97 -0.01
C SER A 26 4.34 -10.68 0.52
N MET A 27 3.53 -9.96 1.31
CA MET A 27 2.21 -10.44 1.66
C MET A 27 1.38 -10.50 0.37
N THR A 28 0.42 -11.41 0.33
CA THR A 28 -0.68 -11.35 -0.64
C THR A 28 -1.93 -11.77 0.09
N ILE A 29 -2.78 -10.80 0.38
CA ILE A 29 -4.11 -11.03 0.92
C ILE A 29 -4.95 -11.66 -0.19
N ASN A 30 -5.55 -12.82 0.08
CA ASN A 30 -6.46 -13.44 -0.87
C ASN A 30 -7.78 -12.65 -0.95
N THR A 31 -7.97 -11.95 -2.07
CA THR A 31 -9.14 -11.12 -2.36
C THR A 31 -10.25 -11.87 -3.11
N SER A 32 -10.16 -13.21 -3.24
CA SER A 32 -11.22 -14.01 -3.85
C SER A 32 -12.59 -13.78 -3.16
N PRO A 33 -13.72 -13.89 -3.88
CA PRO A 33 -15.04 -13.58 -3.33
C PRO A 33 -15.41 -14.33 -2.05
N GLU A 34 -14.86 -15.54 -1.87
CA GLU A 34 -15.06 -16.39 -0.69
C GLU A 34 -14.31 -15.87 0.55
N CYS A 35 -13.17 -15.20 0.36
CA CYS A 35 -12.30 -14.67 1.40
C CYS A 35 -12.43 -13.15 1.60
N TYR A 36 -13.21 -12.43 0.79
CA TYR A 36 -13.23 -10.97 0.78
C TYR A 36 -13.50 -10.30 2.15
N LEU A 37 -14.34 -10.90 3.02
CA LEU A 37 -14.54 -10.38 4.38
C LEU A 37 -13.29 -10.53 5.26
N GLU A 38 -12.61 -11.67 5.17
CA GLU A 38 -11.33 -11.91 5.85
C GLU A 38 -10.23 -10.99 5.29
N ALA A 39 -10.28 -10.69 3.99
CA ALA A 39 -9.36 -9.76 3.33
C ALA A 39 -9.49 -8.33 3.87
N ILE A 40 -10.70 -7.84 4.10
CA ILE A 40 -10.99 -6.53 4.71
C ILE A 40 -10.57 -6.50 6.19
N GLU A 41 -10.82 -7.56 6.96
CA GLU A 41 -10.31 -7.63 8.35
C GLU A 41 -8.77 -7.68 8.39
N ARG A 42 -8.14 -8.29 7.38
CA ARG A 42 -6.69 -8.38 7.24
C ARG A 42 -6.05 -7.07 6.77
N SER A 43 -6.71 -6.29 5.90
CA SER A 43 -6.17 -5.03 5.37
C SER A 43 -5.99 -3.98 6.47
N GLU A 44 -6.93 -3.87 7.40
CA GLU A 44 -6.80 -2.98 8.58
C GLU A 44 -5.54 -3.29 9.42
N ILE A 45 -5.23 -4.59 9.61
CA ILE A 45 -4.01 -5.02 10.32
C ILE A 45 -2.74 -4.68 9.53
N GLU A 46 -2.75 -4.86 8.21
CA GLU A 46 -1.60 -4.56 7.36
C GLU A 46 -1.40 -3.05 7.14
N TYR A 47 -2.45 -2.22 7.19
CA TYR A 47 -2.33 -0.77 7.21
C TYR A 47 -1.55 -0.32 8.46
N GLU A 48 -1.81 -0.90 9.63
CA GLU A 48 -0.99 -0.66 10.82
C GLU A 48 0.44 -1.19 10.67
N ARG A 49 0.65 -2.34 10.01
CA ARG A 49 2.02 -2.80 9.70
C ARG A 49 2.76 -1.81 8.80
N ILE A 50 2.14 -1.36 7.71
CA ILE A 50 2.72 -0.41 6.75
C ILE A 50 3.01 0.93 7.42
N ARG A 51 2.11 1.45 8.26
CA ARG A 51 2.34 2.66 9.08
C ARG A 51 3.58 2.54 9.97
N ASN A 52 3.89 1.34 10.46
CA ASN A 52 5.06 1.08 11.31
C ASN A 52 6.32 0.64 10.54
N ASP A 53 6.23 0.35 9.23
CA ASP A 53 7.40 0.09 8.39
C ASP A 53 8.13 1.40 8.08
N THR A 54 9.45 1.41 8.29
CA THR A 54 10.34 2.55 8.02
C THR A 54 11.30 2.27 6.87
N THR A 55 11.20 1.10 6.23
CA THR A 55 12.08 0.63 5.15
C THR A 55 11.42 0.68 3.78
N ASP A 56 10.08 0.60 3.74
CA ASP A 56 9.28 0.56 2.51
C ASP A 56 9.47 1.79 1.61
N ILE A 57 9.55 3.00 2.17
CA ILE A 57 9.78 4.23 1.40
C ILE A 57 11.06 4.11 0.56
N ASN A 58 12.18 3.71 1.16
CA ASN A 58 13.45 3.56 0.44
C ASN A 58 13.38 2.44 -0.62
N LYS A 59 12.77 1.30 -0.27
CA LYS A 59 12.56 0.18 -1.19
C LYS A 59 11.75 0.61 -2.41
N ILE A 60 10.62 1.29 -2.22
CA ILE A 60 9.74 1.79 -3.29
C ILE A 60 10.43 2.88 -4.13
N CYS A 61 11.25 3.75 -3.53
CA CYS A 61 12.09 4.70 -4.27
C CYS A 61 12.99 3.99 -5.28
N ASN A 62 13.64 2.90 -4.85
CA ASN A 62 14.50 2.09 -5.71
C ASN A 62 13.69 1.35 -6.78
N THR A 63 12.58 0.70 -6.41
CA THR A 63 11.67 -0.02 -7.31
C THR A 63 11.15 0.87 -8.45
N LEU A 64 10.69 2.08 -8.13
CA LEU A 64 10.04 2.99 -9.09
C LEU A 64 10.95 4.08 -9.65
N SER A 65 12.22 4.14 -9.23
CA SER A 65 13.14 5.25 -9.53
C SER A 65 12.55 6.63 -9.16
N LYS A 66 11.88 6.70 -8.00
CA LYS A 66 11.24 7.91 -7.45
C LYS A 66 12.07 8.51 -6.33
N THR A 67 11.82 9.79 -6.03
CA THR A 67 12.43 10.48 -4.88
C THR A 67 11.63 10.22 -3.60
N GLU A 68 12.32 10.32 -2.46
CA GLU A 68 11.77 10.06 -1.13
C GLU A 68 10.56 10.93 -0.81
N ASP A 69 10.58 12.22 -1.18
CA ASP A 69 9.48 13.17 -0.98
C ASP A 69 8.19 12.81 -1.76
N ILE A 70 8.32 12.08 -2.87
CA ILE A 70 7.17 11.60 -3.64
C ILE A 70 6.58 10.36 -2.96
N VAL A 71 7.42 9.39 -2.62
CA VAL A 71 6.97 8.14 -1.99
C VAL A 71 6.42 8.39 -0.58
N GLU A 72 7.05 9.27 0.20
CA GLU A 72 6.56 9.72 1.51
C GLU A 72 5.21 10.45 1.39
N ARG A 73 5.04 11.35 0.40
CA ARG A 73 3.75 12.02 0.17
C ARG A 73 2.63 11.02 -0.14
N VAL A 74 2.92 10.03 -0.98
CA VAL A 74 1.97 8.95 -1.35
C VAL A 74 1.66 8.08 -0.14
N LYS A 75 2.67 7.66 0.63
CA LYS A 75 2.46 6.91 1.89
C LYS A 75 1.58 7.67 2.88
N ASN A 76 1.85 8.97 3.06
CA ASN A 76 1.05 9.81 3.96
C ASN A 76 -0.40 9.94 3.49
N HIS A 77 -0.61 10.17 2.19
CA HIS A 77 -1.94 10.23 1.56
C HIS A 77 -2.76 8.96 1.81
N ILE A 78 -2.21 7.79 1.51
CA ILE A 78 -2.97 6.53 1.61
C ILE A 78 -3.20 6.14 3.09
N PHE A 79 -2.18 6.27 3.95
CA PHE A 79 -2.16 5.60 5.25
C PHE A 79 -2.33 6.52 6.46
N PHE A 80 -1.98 7.81 6.39
CA PHE A 80 -1.86 8.66 7.58
C PHE A 80 -2.79 9.87 7.61
N ASP A 81 -2.96 10.53 6.47
CA ASP A 81 -3.67 11.80 6.34
C ASP A 81 -5.18 11.63 6.58
N ASP A 82 -5.80 12.68 7.11
CA ASP A 82 -7.25 12.77 7.22
C ASP A 82 -7.81 13.55 6.02
N HIS A 83 -8.83 13.00 5.37
CA HIS A 83 -9.43 13.59 4.18
C HIS A 83 -10.85 14.07 4.44
N GLU A 84 -11.30 15.09 3.70
CA GLU A 84 -12.72 15.41 3.61
C GLU A 84 -13.38 14.48 2.57
N ILE A 85 -14.19 13.53 3.06
CA ILE A 85 -14.85 12.50 2.27
C ILE A 85 -16.36 12.80 2.25
N VAL A 86 -16.92 12.91 1.05
CA VAL A 86 -18.33 13.23 0.80
C VAL A 86 -19.07 11.98 0.32
N TYR A 87 -20.03 11.52 1.11
CA TYR A 87 -20.86 10.36 0.77
C TYR A 87 -22.01 10.73 -0.18
N GLN A 88 -22.65 9.71 -0.77
CA GLN A 88 -23.72 9.87 -1.77
C GLN A 88 -24.96 10.62 -1.26
N ASP A 89 -25.20 10.62 0.05
CA ASP A 89 -26.27 11.37 0.71
C ASP A 89 -25.89 12.83 1.05
N ASN A 90 -24.67 13.26 0.66
CA ASN A 90 -24.01 14.53 0.98
C ASN A 90 -23.62 14.69 2.46
N THR A 91 -23.62 13.61 3.26
CA THR A 91 -22.92 13.63 4.55
C THR A 91 -21.40 13.67 4.33
N LYS A 92 -20.68 14.23 5.31
CA LYS A 92 -19.22 14.38 5.25
C LYS A 92 -18.56 13.66 6.42
N ARG A 93 -17.53 12.87 6.15
CA ARG A 93 -16.54 12.42 7.14
C ARG A 93 -15.27 13.24 6.96
N TYR A 94 -14.64 13.62 8.06
CA TYR A 94 -13.24 14.01 8.06
C TYR A 94 -12.46 12.90 8.76
N GLY A 95 -11.49 12.29 8.07
CA GLY A 95 -10.72 11.16 8.60
C GLY A 95 -9.98 10.37 7.52
N ARG A 96 -9.11 9.46 7.95
CA ARG A 96 -8.40 8.51 7.09
C ARG A 96 -9.29 7.71 6.16
N LEU A 97 -8.70 7.27 5.04
CA LEU A 97 -9.27 6.27 4.14
C LEU A 97 -9.45 4.92 4.83
N ASP A 98 -10.42 4.14 4.37
CA ASP A 98 -10.72 2.79 4.87
C ASP A 98 -9.77 1.78 4.21
N ALA A 99 -9.40 0.68 4.88
CA ALA A 99 -8.33 -0.18 4.40
C ALA A 99 -8.73 -1.12 3.25
N ASP A 100 -8.06 -1.01 2.10
CA ASP A 100 -8.30 -1.86 0.93
C ASP A 100 -7.22 -2.96 0.81
N PRO A 101 -7.58 -4.25 0.70
CA PRO A 101 -6.62 -5.34 0.59
C PRO A 101 -5.79 -5.32 -0.70
N GLU A 102 -6.29 -4.74 -1.80
CA GLU A 102 -5.49 -4.59 -3.02
C GLU A 102 -4.48 -3.45 -2.93
N ILE A 103 -4.78 -2.40 -2.15
CA ILE A 103 -3.78 -1.37 -1.82
C ILE A 103 -2.63 -1.99 -1.02
N VAL A 104 -2.93 -2.86 -0.04
CA VAL A 104 -1.89 -3.62 0.69
C VAL A 104 -1.06 -4.47 -0.26
N ASN A 105 -1.73 -5.25 -1.13
CA ASN A 105 -1.07 -6.12 -2.09
C ASN A 105 -0.14 -5.34 -3.04
N ALA A 106 -0.61 -4.22 -3.59
CA ALA A 106 0.18 -3.36 -4.46
C ALA A 106 1.37 -2.71 -3.73
N TRP A 107 1.15 -2.21 -2.51
CA TRP A 107 2.20 -1.60 -1.69
C TRP A 107 3.33 -2.58 -1.36
N ASP A 108 2.98 -3.79 -0.93
CA ASP A 108 3.98 -4.82 -0.59
C ASP A 108 4.72 -5.33 -1.84
N ARG A 109 4.03 -5.51 -2.98
CA ARG A 109 4.71 -5.86 -4.25
C ARG A 109 5.68 -4.77 -4.70
N LEU A 110 5.33 -3.48 -4.55
CA LEU A 110 6.24 -2.36 -4.80
C LEU A 110 7.44 -2.37 -3.84
N ALA A 111 7.21 -2.58 -2.54
CA ALA A 111 8.27 -2.63 -1.53
C ALA A 111 9.18 -3.87 -1.67
N CYS A 112 8.69 -4.97 -2.23
CA CYS A 112 9.47 -6.19 -2.47
C CYS A 112 10.13 -6.22 -3.86
N ASN A 113 9.92 -5.20 -4.70
CA ASN A 113 10.33 -5.19 -6.11
C ASN A 113 9.76 -6.39 -6.92
N LEU A 114 8.52 -6.78 -6.61
CA LEU A 114 7.73 -7.85 -7.25
C LEU A 114 6.47 -7.27 -7.93
N HIS A 115 6.55 -6.01 -8.37
CA HIS A 115 5.42 -5.26 -8.88
C HIS A 115 4.94 -5.73 -10.24
N ILE A 116 3.62 -5.71 -10.43
CA ILE A 116 2.96 -5.90 -11.73
C ILE A 116 2.59 -4.55 -12.35
N SER A 117 2.12 -4.55 -13.60
CA SER A 117 1.77 -3.32 -14.32
C SER A 117 0.71 -2.47 -13.58
N SER A 118 -0.24 -3.15 -12.93
CA SER A 118 -1.30 -2.54 -12.10
C SER A 118 -0.75 -1.73 -10.93
N ASP A 119 0.36 -2.15 -10.31
CA ASP A 119 0.91 -1.49 -9.12
C ASP A 119 1.61 -0.16 -9.46
N VAL A 120 2.14 -0.06 -10.69
CA VAL A 120 2.69 1.18 -11.24
C VAL A 120 1.57 2.16 -11.61
N GLU A 121 0.45 1.65 -12.12
CA GLU A 121 -0.77 2.44 -12.37
C GLU A 121 -1.38 2.97 -11.06
N PHE A 122 -1.42 2.13 -10.01
CA PHE A 122 -1.75 2.51 -8.63
C PHE A 122 -0.87 3.64 -8.12
N PHE A 123 0.46 3.46 -8.11
CA PHE A 123 1.34 4.49 -7.57
C PHE A 123 1.23 5.82 -8.34
N ALA A 124 1.05 5.77 -9.66
CA ALA A 124 0.85 6.97 -10.48
C ALA A 124 -0.50 7.67 -10.22
N HIS A 125 -1.54 6.92 -9.87
CA HIS A 125 -2.84 7.44 -9.42
C HIS A 125 -2.68 8.23 -8.13
N GLU A 126 -2.14 7.60 -7.08
CA GLU A 126 -1.94 8.21 -5.76
C GLU A 126 -0.93 9.37 -5.79
N GLU A 127 0.11 9.30 -6.63
CA GLU A 127 1.08 10.38 -6.82
C GLU A 127 0.42 11.67 -7.33
N TYR A 128 -0.51 11.53 -8.28
CA TYR A 128 -1.24 12.64 -8.87
C TYR A 128 -2.36 13.14 -7.95
N GLU A 129 -3.15 12.23 -7.38
CA GLU A 129 -4.25 12.55 -6.46
C GLU A 129 -3.75 13.36 -5.25
N SER A 130 -2.76 12.82 -4.54
CA SER A 130 -2.14 13.47 -3.37
C SER A 130 -1.52 14.83 -3.68
N HIS A 131 -1.09 15.06 -4.94
CA HIS A 131 -0.60 16.36 -5.37
C HIS A 131 -1.74 17.35 -5.56
N ILE A 132 -2.82 16.97 -6.26
CA ILE A 132 -3.91 17.90 -6.57
C ILE A 132 -4.83 18.17 -5.39
N GLU A 133 -5.07 17.19 -4.50
CA GLU A 133 -5.89 17.40 -3.30
C GLU A 133 -5.29 18.50 -2.42
N LYS A 134 -4.01 18.36 -2.09
CA LYS A 134 -3.26 19.30 -1.22
C LYS A 134 -3.02 20.66 -1.88
N LYS A 135 -2.82 20.70 -3.20
CA LYS A 135 -2.52 21.93 -3.95
C LYS A 135 -3.76 22.77 -4.23
N ASP A 136 -4.85 22.15 -4.63
CA ASP A 136 -6.09 22.84 -5.03
C ASP A 136 -7.10 22.92 -3.86
N GLY A 137 -6.86 22.23 -2.74
CA GLY A 137 -7.73 22.22 -1.56
C GLY A 137 -9.04 21.45 -1.80
N LEU A 138 -8.94 20.29 -2.45
CA LEU A 138 -10.09 19.49 -2.87
C LEU A 138 -10.55 18.55 -1.75
N THR A 139 -11.79 18.07 -1.86
CA THR A 139 -12.19 16.83 -1.18
C THR A 139 -11.54 15.61 -1.84
N TYR A 140 -11.40 14.50 -1.10
CA TYR A 140 -10.90 13.23 -1.64
C TYR A 140 -11.65 12.81 -2.92
N ASN A 141 -12.98 12.87 -2.88
CA ASN A 141 -13.83 12.50 -4.01
C ASN A 141 -13.61 13.37 -5.26
N GLU A 142 -13.28 14.65 -5.08
CA GLU A 142 -12.97 15.57 -6.19
C GLU A 142 -11.57 15.36 -6.74
N ALA A 143 -10.58 15.10 -5.87
CA ALA A 143 -9.24 14.75 -6.28
C ALA A 143 -9.25 13.44 -7.08
N HIS A 144 -9.80 12.37 -6.51
CA HIS A 144 -9.93 11.05 -7.13
C HIS A 144 -10.60 11.10 -8.51
N LYS A 145 -11.73 11.83 -8.61
CA LYS A 145 -12.41 12.05 -9.89
C LYS A 145 -11.49 12.74 -10.91
N ARG A 146 -10.78 13.80 -10.53
CA ARG A 146 -9.85 14.51 -11.43
C ARG A 146 -8.65 13.67 -11.82
N THR A 147 -8.16 12.79 -10.95
CA THR A 147 -7.09 11.81 -11.23
C THR A 147 -7.51 10.86 -12.36
N ILE A 148 -8.72 10.31 -12.28
CA ILE A 148 -9.32 9.47 -13.34
C ILE A 148 -9.53 10.28 -14.63
N GLU A 149 -10.09 11.50 -14.54
CA GLU A 149 -10.30 12.37 -15.71
C GLU A 149 -8.98 12.80 -16.39
N ALA A 150 -7.88 12.86 -15.64
CA ALA A 150 -6.53 13.12 -16.16
C ALA A 150 -5.85 11.88 -16.79
N GLY A 151 -6.48 10.70 -16.71
CA GLY A 151 -6.00 9.46 -17.33
C GLY A 151 -5.13 8.58 -16.42
N PHE A 152 -4.92 8.97 -15.16
CA PHE A 152 -4.26 8.12 -14.16
C PHE A 152 -5.29 7.15 -13.58
N VAL A 153 -5.60 6.08 -14.31
CA VAL A 153 -6.61 5.09 -13.90
C VAL A 153 -5.93 3.82 -13.41
N TRP A 154 -6.06 3.52 -12.12
CA TRP A 154 -5.68 2.22 -11.59
C TRP A 154 -6.72 1.18 -12.00
N ASN A 155 -6.31 0.15 -12.75
CA ASN A 155 -7.14 -0.98 -13.12
C ASN A 155 -6.52 -2.25 -12.56
N LEU A 156 -7.21 -2.89 -11.62
CA LEU A 156 -6.81 -4.21 -11.10
C LEU A 156 -6.70 -5.19 -12.27
N LYS A 157 -5.49 -5.72 -12.46
CA LYS A 157 -5.18 -6.77 -13.43
C LYS A 157 -4.66 -7.97 -12.65
N GLU A 158 -5.33 -9.10 -12.82
CA GLU A 158 -4.78 -10.41 -12.49
C GLU A 158 -3.77 -10.77 -13.60
N GLU A 159 -2.51 -11.01 -13.23
CA GLU A 159 -1.45 -11.55 -14.12
C GLU A 159 -1.24 -13.05 -13.86
#